data_AF-A0A510TDA2-F1
#
_entry.id   AF-A0A510TDA2-F1
#
_cell.length_a   1.000
_cell.length_b   1.000
_cell.length_c   1.000
_cell.angle_alpha   90.00
_cell.angle_beta   90.00
_cell.angle_gamma   90.00
#
_symmetry.space_group_name_H-M   'P 1'
#
loop_
_entity.id
_entity.type
_entity.pdbx_description
1 polymer ?
#
loop_
_entity_poly.entity_id
_entity_poly.type
_entity_poly.pdbx_seq_one_letter_code
_entity_poly.pdbx_strand_id
1 'polypeptide(L)'
;MWFGDGWGWAGRFLMTVTTVLVWAVLIAGLAALVRHLTGARHQRPGPPPRPGDGGGGWQAPGAGNPPAERFARGEIEEDEYATSARAASGATANPRSRRGVWPAIAVFASALVLGLASTGLMAASGAFHRPPPASWRAQGARCGAPAARGSAVDVTVWDAGRMMHGPNRLAPDSTRPGPRGTGMMRLVAHPTTVPAGRTTVRVFNAGTVTHEVVVLPLAPGRAVGERAVGSDGRVSEAGSRGEASRTCGSGAGEGIAPGAAAWTTVTLRPGRYELVCNIPGHYAAGMYTELDVTR
;
A
#
# COMPACT_ATOMS: atom_id res chain seq x y z
N MET A 1 -11.62 4.95 0.73
CA MET A 1 -10.67 5.17 1.84
C MET A 1 -10.30 3.82 2.42
N TRP A 2 -9.15 3.25 2.06
CA TRP A 2 -8.58 2.09 2.77
C TRP A 2 -7.66 2.52 3.94
N PHE A 3 -7.59 3.82 4.19
CA PHE A 3 -6.96 4.41 5.36
C PHE A 3 -7.91 5.48 5.92
N GLY A 4 -8.91 5.01 6.67
CA GLY A 4 -9.69 5.84 7.56
C GLY A 4 -9.29 5.48 8.99
N ASP A 5 -8.92 6.50 9.77
CA ASP A 5 -8.40 6.42 11.14
C ASP A 5 -9.42 5.92 12.17
N GLY A 6 -9.96 4.72 11.96
CA GLY A 6 -10.96 4.09 12.84
C GLY A 6 -10.37 3.33 14.03
N TRP A 7 -9.05 3.23 14.14
CA TRP A 7 -8.37 2.62 15.27
C TRP A 7 -7.60 3.73 15.98
N GLY A 8 -8.11 4.19 17.12
CA GLY A 8 -7.47 5.21 17.94
C GLY A 8 -6.00 4.90 18.24
N TRP A 9 -5.28 5.85 18.85
CA TRP A 9 -3.84 5.77 19.10
C TRP A 9 -3.34 4.42 19.63
N ALA A 10 -4.13 3.76 20.49
CA ALA A 10 -3.84 2.43 21.04
C ALA A 10 -3.78 1.31 19.97
N GLY A 11 -4.64 1.36 18.95
CA GLY A 11 -4.67 0.36 17.88
C GLY A 11 -3.48 0.49 16.92
N ARG A 12 -3.10 1.73 16.58
CA ARG A 12 -1.88 2.00 15.79
C ARG A 12 -0.63 1.54 16.54
N PHE A 13 -0.55 1.86 17.84
CA PHE A 13 0.57 1.48 18.69
C PHE A 13 0.72 -0.05 18.79
N LEU A 14 -0.38 -0.76 19.08
CA LEU A 14 -0.39 -2.22 19.18
C LEU A 14 0.06 -2.86 17.87
N MET A 15 -0.44 -2.39 16.72
CA MET A 15 -0.03 -2.91 15.41
C MET A 15 1.49 -2.72 15.21
N THR A 16 2.01 -1.50 15.42
CA THR A 16 3.45 -1.23 15.26
C THR A 16 4.32 -2.07 16.18
N VAL A 17 3.95 -2.21 17.47
CA VAL A 17 4.70 -3.01 18.43
C VAL A 17 4.72 -4.47 18.00
N THR A 18 3.57 -5.02 17.60
CA THR A 18 3.47 -6.42 17.18
C THR A 18 4.30 -6.68 15.92
N THR A 19 4.24 -5.78 14.93
CA THR A 19 5.07 -5.87 13.73
C THR A 19 6.55 -5.85 14.07
N VAL A 20 7.01 -4.94 14.93
CA VAL A 20 8.41 -4.86 15.34
C VAL A 20 8.85 -6.13 16.07
N LEU A 21 8.03 -6.68 16.97
CA LEU A 21 8.34 -7.92 17.68
C LEU A 21 8.47 -9.13 16.73
N VAL A 22 7.58 -9.25 15.74
CA VAL A 22 7.66 -10.31 14.72
C VAL A 22 8.96 -10.20 13.92
N TRP A 23 9.30 -9.00 13.45
CA TRP A 23 10.55 -8.78 12.72
C TRP A 23 11.78 -9.04 13.58
N ALA A 24 11.77 -8.66 14.86
CA ALA A 24 12.87 -8.94 15.78
C ALA A 24 13.10 -10.44 15.96
N VAL A 25 12.03 -11.24 16.10
CA VAL A 25 12.14 -12.70 16.20
C VAL A 25 12.66 -13.32 14.90
N LEU A 26 12.17 -12.88 13.74
CA LEU A 26 12.65 -13.37 12.44
C LEU A 26 14.14 -13.06 12.21
N ILE A 27 14.57 -11.84 12.55
CA ILE A 27 15.97 -11.42 12.43
C ILE A 27 16.86 -12.23 13.40
N ALA A 28 16.42 -12.43 14.64
CA ALA A 28 17.16 -13.25 15.62
C ALA A 28 17.27 -14.72 15.16
N GLY A 29 16.20 -15.30 14.62
CA GLY A 29 16.19 -16.65 14.06
C GLY A 29 17.14 -16.79 12.86
N LEU A 30 17.12 -15.82 11.94
CA LEU A 30 18.05 -15.79 10.80
C LEU A 30 19.51 -15.65 11.27
N ALA A 31 19.78 -14.78 12.24
CA ALA A 31 21.13 -14.61 12.78
C ALA A 31 21.65 -15.89 13.48
N ALA A 32 20.78 -16.61 14.20
CA ALA A 32 21.12 -17.89 14.81
C ALA A 32 21.40 -18.96 13.75
N LEU A 33 20.59 -19.01 12.69
CA LEU A 33 20.79 -19.91 11.55
C LEU A 33 22.11 -19.63 10.83
N VAL A 34 22.42 -18.36 10.55
CA VAL A 34 23.67 -17.96 9.91
C VAL A 34 24.87 -18.34 10.78
N ARG A 35 24.83 -18.09 12.09
CA ARG A 35 25.90 -18.52 13.01
C ARG A 35 26.08 -20.03 13.06
N HIS A 36 25.00 -20.79 12.92
CA HIS A 36 25.07 -22.25 12.85
C HIS A 36 25.76 -22.73 11.56
N LEU A 37 25.42 -22.10 10.43
CA LEU A 37 26.00 -22.42 9.12
C LEU A 37 27.45 -21.93 8.96
N THR A 38 27.84 -20.84 9.63
CA THR A 38 29.22 -20.32 9.62
C THR A 38 30.10 -20.91 10.71
N GLY A 39 29.53 -21.36 11.83
CA GLY A 39 30.25 -22.06 12.92
C GLY A 39 30.87 -23.39 12.48
N ALA A 40 30.34 -24.03 11.44
CA ALA A 40 30.93 -25.21 10.82
C ALA A 40 32.26 -24.93 10.07
N ARG A 41 32.61 -23.66 9.81
CA ARG A 41 33.84 -23.28 9.08
C ARG A 41 35.02 -22.90 9.99
N HIS A 42 34.81 -22.75 11.30
CA HIS A 42 35.87 -22.31 12.23
C HIS A 42 36.67 -23.45 12.88
N GLN A 43 36.43 -24.72 12.55
CA GLN A 43 37.27 -25.85 12.98
C GLN A 43 38.32 -26.23 11.92
N ARG A 44 39.14 -25.28 11.47
CA ARG A 44 40.43 -25.62 10.86
C ARG A 44 41.48 -25.66 11.97
N PRO A 45 42.12 -26.81 12.24
CA PRO A 45 43.33 -26.82 13.06
C PRO A 45 44.37 -25.90 12.40
N GLY A 46 45.01 -25.04 13.20
CA GLY A 46 46.16 -24.25 12.73
C GLY A 46 47.31 -25.15 12.26
N PRO A 47 48.24 -24.65 11.44
CA PRO A 47 49.37 -25.44 10.96
C PRO A 47 50.26 -25.89 12.14
N PRO A 48 50.78 -27.13 12.14
CA PRO A 48 51.56 -27.65 13.25
C PRO A 48 52.91 -26.92 13.40
N PRO A 49 53.45 -26.80 14.62
CA PRO A 49 54.79 -26.26 14.83
C PRO A 49 55.83 -27.21 14.24
N ARG A 50 56.90 -26.65 13.66
CA ARG A 50 58.06 -27.43 13.19
C ARG A 50 58.82 -27.99 14.38
N PRO A 51 59.08 -29.31 14.48
CA PRO A 51 60.00 -29.84 15.48
C PRO A 51 61.42 -29.89 14.88
N GLY A 52 62.26 -28.99 15.37
CA GLY A 52 63.69 -29.27 15.52
C GLY A 52 63.91 -29.83 16.92
N ASP A 53 64.80 -30.82 16.98
CA ASP A 53 65.54 -31.33 18.14
C ASP A 53 64.79 -32.17 19.20
N GLY A 54 64.96 -33.49 19.05
CA GLY A 54 65.48 -34.31 20.13
C GLY A 54 64.49 -35.13 20.97
N GLY A 55 64.68 -36.45 20.96
CA GLY A 55 64.30 -37.33 22.07
C GLY A 55 63.20 -38.34 21.72
N GLY A 56 63.58 -39.62 21.71
CA GLY A 56 62.73 -40.74 21.28
C GLY A 56 61.50 -41.02 22.14
N GLY A 57 60.49 -41.60 21.50
CA GLY A 57 59.28 -42.08 22.15
C GLY A 57 58.30 -42.65 21.12
N TRP A 58 58.16 -43.98 21.14
CA TRP A 58 57.18 -44.84 20.45
C TRP A 58 56.09 -44.15 19.61
N GLN A 59 56.14 -44.37 18.29
CA GLN A 59 55.12 -43.94 17.34
C GLN A 59 53.92 -44.90 17.40
N ALA A 60 52.74 -44.36 17.72
CA ALA A 60 51.46 -45.04 17.60
C ALA A 60 51.14 -45.31 16.10
N PRO A 61 50.64 -46.50 15.73
CA PRO A 61 50.30 -46.81 14.34
C PRO A 61 48.96 -46.16 14.01
N GLY A 62 48.96 -44.95 13.46
CA GLY A 62 47.69 -44.27 13.18
C GLY A 62 47.72 -42.99 12.36
N ALA A 63 48.86 -42.59 11.79
CA ALA A 63 48.95 -41.39 10.93
C ALA A 63 49.59 -41.71 9.57
N GLY A 64 49.20 -42.85 8.98
CA GLY A 64 49.50 -43.14 7.58
C GLY A 64 48.56 -42.37 6.65
N ASN A 65 49.01 -42.14 5.41
CA ASN A 65 48.26 -41.48 4.35
C ASN A 65 46.81 -41.99 4.24
N PRO A 66 45.84 -41.12 3.91
CA PRO A 66 44.43 -41.48 3.83
C PRO A 66 44.22 -42.71 2.93
N PRO A 67 43.27 -43.62 3.26
CA PRO A 67 43.06 -44.87 2.51
C PRO A 67 42.86 -44.65 1.01
N ALA A 68 42.26 -43.53 0.62
CA ALA A 68 42.06 -43.15 -0.79
C ALA A 68 43.39 -42.96 -1.56
N GLU A 69 44.44 -42.42 -0.92
CA GLU A 69 45.76 -42.26 -1.54
C GLU A 69 46.53 -43.58 -1.64
N ARG A 70 46.26 -44.55 -0.76
CA ARG A 70 46.88 -45.88 -0.82
C ARG A 70 46.22 -46.77 -1.87
N PHE A 71 44.90 -46.67 -2.02
CA PHE A 71 44.18 -47.39 -3.09
C PHE A 71 44.59 -46.88 -4.47
N ALA A 72 44.74 -45.56 -4.64
CA ALA A 72 45.20 -44.95 -5.89
C ALA A 72 46.63 -45.37 -6.30
N ARG A 73 47.46 -45.81 -5.34
CA ARG A 73 48.81 -46.35 -5.58
C ARG A 73 48.86 -47.88 -5.71
N GLY A 74 47.73 -48.56 -5.55
CA GLY A 74 47.66 -50.03 -5.55
C GLY A 74 48.26 -50.68 -4.31
N GLU A 75 48.44 -49.93 -3.22
CA GLU A 75 49.02 -50.41 -1.96
C GLU A 75 48.00 -51.14 -1.07
N ILE A 76 46.71 -51.04 -1.37
CA ILE A 76 45.62 -51.74 -0.67
C ILE A 76 44.62 -52.31 -1.66
N GLU A 77 44.05 -53.47 -1.34
CA GLU A 77 43.00 -54.12 -2.11
C GLU A 77 41.63 -53.46 -1.84
N GLU A 78 40.67 -53.69 -2.74
CA GLU A 78 39.37 -52.99 -2.76
C GLU A 78 38.49 -53.30 -1.53
N ASP A 79 38.63 -54.50 -0.97
CA ASP A 79 37.92 -54.96 0.23
C ASP A 79 38.41 -54.27 1.52
N GLU A 80 39.73 -54.05 1.64
CA GLU A 80 40.33 -53.27 2.73
C GLU A 80 39.94 -51.79 2.64
N TYR A 81 39.89 -51.24 1.43
CA TYR A 81 39.41 -49.87 1.19
C TYR A 81 37.93 -49.73 1.57
N ALA A 82 37.07 -50.66 1.13
CA ALA A 82 35.65 -50.66 1.44
C ALA A 82 35.37 -50.78 2.95
N THR A 83 36.17 -51.59 3.65
CA THR A 83 36.06 -51.77 5.11
C THR A 83 36.49 -50.50 5.86
N SER A 84 37.59 -49.88 5.45
CA SER A 84 38.08 -48.62 6.02
C SER A 84 37.13 -47.45 5.78
N ALA A 85 36.52 -47.37 4.59
CA ALA A 85 35.53 -46.35 4.25
C ALA A 85 34.23 -46.52 5.04
N ARG A 86 33.78 -47.77 5.27
CA ARG A 86 32.63 -48.09 6.12
C ARG A 86 32.88 -47.76 7.60
N ALA A 87 34.09 -48.01 8.12
CA ALA A 87 34.47 -47.63 9.48
C ALA A 87 34.50 -46.10 9.67
N ALA A 88 35.02 -45.35 8.69
CA ALA A 88 35.06 -43.88 8.73
C ALA A 88 33.65 -43.25 8.63
N SER A 89 32.77 -43.81 7.80
CA SER A 89 31.38 -43.36 7.68
C SER A 89 30.54 -43.69 8.92
N GLY A 90 30.82 -44.79 9.62
CA GLY A 90 30.22 -45.11 10.92
C GLY A 90 30.65 -44.16 12.06
N ALA A 91 31.88 -43.62 12.00
CA ALA A 91 32.45 -42.75 13.04
C ALA A 91 32.01 -41.27 12.95
N THR A 92 31.39 -40.83 11.85
CA THR A 92 30.97 -39.42 11.65
C THR A 92 29.56 -39.10 12.14
N ALA A 93 28.77 -40.10 12.53
CA ALA A 93 27.43 -39.87 13.08
C ALA A 93 27.50 -39.47 14.57
N ASN A 94 27.94 -38.25 14.86
CA ASN A 94 27.92 -37.69 16.23
C ASN A 94 26.46 -37.47 16.70
N PRO A 95 25.95 -38.25 17.67
CA PRO A 95 24.53 -38.18 18.09
C PRO A 95 24.21 -36.95 18.96
N ARG A 96 25.21 -36.09 19.27
CA ARG A 96 25.00 -34.90 20.11
C ARG A 96 24.44 -33.68 19.35
N SER A 97 24.60 -33.57 18.03
CA SER A 97 24.08 -32.42 17.27
C SER A 97 22.56 -32.46 17.05
N ARG A 98 21.95 -33.65 17.08
CA ARG A 98 20.49 -33.80 16.91
C ARG A 98 19.70 -33.25 18.09
N ARG A 99 20.24 -33.28 19.33
CA ARG A 99 19.47 -32.90 20.53
C ARG A 99 19.24 -31.40 20.70
N GLY A 100 20.06 -30.54 20.09
CA GLY A 100 19.92 -29.08 20.15
C GLY A 100 19.03 -28.47 19.07
N VAL A 101 18.73 -29.22 18.01
CA VAL A 101 17.95 -28.74 16.85
C VAL A 101 16.44 -28.87 17.09
N TRP A 102 16.02 -29.96 17.76
CA TRP A 102 14.62 -30.20 18.09
C TRP A 102 13.95 -29.12 18.97
N PRO A 103 14.59 -28.58 20.03
CA PRO A 103 13.96 -27.50 20.80
C PRO A 103 13.84 -26.20 20.00
N ALA A 104 14.81 -25.86 19.13
CA ALA A 104 14.74 -24.66 18.29
C ALA A 104 13.68 -24.79 17.19
N ILE A 105 13.57 -25.96 16.55
CA ILE A 105 12.50 -26.26 15.59
C ILE A 105 11.14 -26.28 16.29
N ALA A 106 11.05 -26.84 17.50
CA ALA A 106 9.81 -26.84 18.27
C ALA A 106 9.36 -25.42 18.62
N VAL A 107 10.27 -24.55 19.09
CA VAL A 107 9.95 -23.14 19.39
C VAL A 107 9.51 -22.39 18.13
N PHE A 108 10.20 -22.60 17.00
CA PHE A 108 9.83 -21.96 15.73
C PHE A 108 8.47 -22.46 15.20
N ALA A 109 8.22 -23.78 15.27
CA ALA A 109 6.96 -24.39 14.89
C ALA A 109 5.82 -23.93 15.81
N SER A 110 6.03 -23.85 17.12
CA SER A 110 5.06 -23.33 18.08
C SER A 110 4.76 -21.85 17.84
N ALA A 111 5.76 -21.03 17.55
CA ALA A 111 5.56 -19.61 17.20
C ALA A 111 4.80 -19.44 15.88
N LEU A 112 5.09 -20.27 14.87
CA LEU A 112 4.38 -20.28 13.60
C LEU A 112 2.92 -20.73 13.77
N VAL A 113 2.68 -21.78 14.55
CA VAL A 113 1.34 -22.29 14.85
C VAL A 113 0.55 -21.26 15.67
N LEU A 114 1.16 -20.61 16.66
CA LEU A 114 0.50 -19.55 17.44
C LEU A 114 0.22 -18.30 16.59
N GLY A 115 1.11 -17.93 15.66
CA GLY A 115 0.92 -16.84 14.70
C GLY A 115 -0.20 -17.13 13.69
N LEU A 116 -0.26 -18.36 13.17
CA LEU A 116 -1.32 -18.80 12.26
C LEU A 116 -2.66 -18.95 13.00
N ALA A 117 -2.66 -19.48 14.24
CA ALA A 117 -3.85 -19.61 15.07
C ALA A 117 -4.41 -18.26 15.51
N SER A 118 -3.56 -17.29 15.85
CA SER A 118 -4.00 -15.92 16.17
C SER A 118 -4.55 -15.18 14.94
N THR A 119 -3.99 -15.42 13.76
CA THR A 119 -4.55 -14.93 12.49
C THR A 119 -5.88 -15.61 12.16
N GLY A 120 -6.00 -16.91 12.42
CA GLY A 120 -7.24 -17.68 12.26
C GLY A 120 -8.35 -17.27 13.24
N LEU A 121 -8.02 -16.99 14.50
CA LEU A 121 -8.99 -16.50 15.50
C LEU A 121 -9.49 -15.07 15.17
N MET A 122 -8.62 -14.23 14.60
CA MET A 122 -9.00 -12.90 14.10
C MET A 122 -9.86 -12.98 12.83
N ALA A 123 -9.68 -14.01 12.00
CA ALA A 123 -10.55 -14.28 10.85
C ALA A 123 -11.91 -14.88 11.28
N ALA A 124 -11.93 -15.71 12.33
CA ALA A 124 -13.14 -16.37 12.84
C ALA A 124 -14.02 -15.48 13.74
N SER A 125 -13.46 -14.43 14.35
CA SER A 125 -14.20 -13.48 15.21
C SER A 125 -15.11 -12.52 14.44
N GLY A 126 -15.16 -12.60 13.11
CA GLY A 126 -15.98 -11.72 12.28
C GLY A 126 -15.49 -10.26 12.24
N ALA A 127 -14.31 -9.96 12.79
CA ALA A 127 -13.72 -8.61 12.78
C ALA A 127 -13.47 -8.09 11.34
N PHE A 128 -13.36 -8.99 10.37
CA PHE A 128 -13.25 -8.69 8.93
C PHE A 128 -14.55 -8.98 8.14
N HIS A 129 -15.59 -9.49 8.79
CA HIS A 129 -16.91 -9.71 8.20
C HIS A 129 -17.90 -8.69 8.77
N ARG A 130 -17.59 -7.40 8.63
CA ARG A 130 -18.66 -6.45 8.38
C ARG A 130 -19.19 -6.76 6.98
N PRO A 131 -20.51 -6.91 6.77
CA PRO A 131 -21.04 -6.99 5.42
C PRO A 131 -20.49 -5.78 4.64
N PRO A 132 -19.94 -5.95 3.44
CA PRO A 132 -19.52 -4.81 2.64
C PRO A 132 -20.73 -3.87 2.54
N PRO A 133 -20.57 -2.55 2.80
CA PRO A 133 -21.68 -1.62 2.56
C PRO A 133 -22.14 -1.84 1.12
N ALA A 134 -23.46 -1.85 0.92
CA ALA A 134 -24.21 -2.33 -0.25
C ALA A 134 -23.86 -1.67 -1.62
N SER A 135 -22.58 -1.57 -1.95
CA SER A 135 -22.00 -0.87 -3.09
C SER A 135 -21.39 -1.84 -4.11
N TRP A 136 -21.24 -3.13 -3.77
CA TRP A 136 -20.69 -4.15 -4.67
C TRP A 136 -21.73 -5.06 -5.35
N ARG A 137 -23.03 -4.80 -5.16
CA ARG A 137 -24.11 -5.37 -6.00
C ARG A 137 -24.60 -4.41 -7.09
N ALA A 138 -23.97 -3.26 -7.27
CA ALA A 138 -24.38 -2.25 -8.25
C ALA A 138 -23.35 -2.07 -9.37
N GLN A 139 -22.87 -3.18 -9.95
CA GLN A 139 -22.44 -3.16 -11.35
C GLN A 139 -23.71 -3.07 -12.21
N GLY A 140 -24.39 -1.92 -12.21
CA GLY A 140 -25.61 -1.74 -13.01
C GLY A 140 -26.60 -0.67 -12.55
N ALA A 141 -26.54 -0.22 -11.29
CA ALA A 141 -27.34 0.92 -10.86
C ALA A 141 -26.47 2.17 -10.83
N ARG A 142 -26.39 2.88 -11.97
CA ARG A 142 -25.97 4.28 -11.96
C ARG A 142 -26.92 5.00 -11.01
N CYS A 143 -26.46 5.35 -9.82
CA CYS A 143 -27.26 6.14 -8.89
C CYS A 143 -27.66 7.42 -9.61
N GLY A 144 -28.94 7.59 -9.88
CA GLY A 144 -29.46 8.72 -10.63
C GLY A 144 -30.04 9.75 -9.68
N ALA A 145 -29.76 11.03 -9.93
CA ALA A 145 -30.49 12.08 -9.26
C ALA A 145 -32.00 11.96 -9.59
N PRO A 146 -32.90 12.24 -8.64
CA PRO A 146 -34.33 12.24 -8.91
C PRO A 146 -34.67 13.28 -9.97
N ALA A 147 -35.85 13.13 -10.61
CA ALA A 147 -36.36 14.12 -11.54
C ALA A 147 -36.40 15.50 -10.87
N ALA A 148 -35.75 16.48 -11.50
CA ALA A 148 -35.70 17.84 -10.98
C ALA A 148 -37.08 18.49 -11.08
N ARG A 149 -37.56 19.10 -10.00
CA ARG A 149 -38.67 20.06 -10.06
C ARG A 149 -38.07 21.46 -10.22
N GLY A 150 -38.16 22.07 -11.39
CA GLY A 150 -37.44 23.30 -11.76
C GLY A 150 -36.27 23.01 -12.70
N SER A 151 -35.27 23.88 -12.70
CA SER A 151 -34.10 23.73 -13.57
C SER A 151 -33.18 22.60 -13.11
N ALA A 152 -32.49 21.98 -14.06
CA ALA A 152 -31.45 20.99 -13.80
C ALA A 152 -30.16 21.42 -14.48
N VAL A 153 -29.04 21.23 -13.79
CA VAL A 153 -27.69 21.42 -14.31
C VAL A 153 -26.94 20.12 -14.13
N ASP A 154 -26.54 19.51 -15.24
CA ASP A 154 -25.69 18.33 -15.26
C ASP A 154 -24.23 18.74 -15.23
N VAL A 155 -23.51 18.30 -14.20
CA VAL A 155 -22.11 18.56 -13.99
C VAL A 155 -21.35 17.26 -14.14
N THR A 156 -20.38 17.23 -15.05
CA THR A 156 -19.43 16.12 -15.14
C THR A 156 -18.09 16.58 -14.60
N VAL A 157 -17.54 15.79 -13.68
CA VAL A 157 -16.22 16.00 -13.10
C VAL A 157 -15.31 14.85 -13.51
N TRP A 158 -14.08 15.17 -13.93
CA TRP A 158 -13.09 14.16 -14.29
C TRP A 158 -11.67 14.66 -14.08
N ASP A 159 -10.80 13.69 -13.86
CA ASP A 159 -9.36 13.83 -13.84
C ASP A 159 -8.76 13.10 -15.03
N ALA A 160 -7.66 13.63 -15.57
CA ALA A 160 -6.82 12.97 -16.57
C ALA A 160 -5.99 11.85 -15.91
N GLY A 161 -6.62 11.01 -15.10
CA GLY A 161 -6.04 9.82 -14.50
C GLY A 161 -6.13 8.66 -15.47
N ARG A 162 -5.08 8.47 -16.30
CA ARG A 162 -4.51 7.17 -16.77
C ARG A 162 -3.57 7.25 -17.99
N MET A 163 -3.41 8.41 -18.64
CA MET A 163 -2.63 8.48 -19.91
C MET A 163 -1.17 8.94 -19.76
N MET A 164 -0.70 9.26 -18.55
CA MET A 164 0.63 9.86 -18.33
C MET A 164 1.69 8.92 -17.73
N HIS A 165 1.40 7.64 -17.52
CA HIS A 165 2.42 6.64 -17.12
C HIS A 165 3.06 5.95 -18.34
N GLY A 166 3.51 6.73 -19.31
CA GLY A 166 4.52 6.28 -20.28
C GLY A 166 5.91 6.53 -19.68
N PRO A 167 6.85 5.57 -19.74
CA PRO A 167 8.12 5.65 -18.99
C PRO A 167 9.09 6.75 -19.44
N ASN A 168 8.73 7.61 -20.39
CA ASN A 168 9.65 8.55 -21.04
C ASN A 168 9.05 9.94 -21.36
N ARG A 169 8.48 10.64 -20.37
CA ARG A 169 8.29 12.10 -20.51
C ARG A 169 8.73 12.83 -19.25
N LEU A 170 9.67 13.75 -19.45
CA LEU A 170 10.10 14.72 -18.45
C LEU A 170 8.87 15.41 -17.86
N ALA A 171 8.87 15.56 -16.53
CA ALA A 171 7.91 16.40 -15.82
C ALA A 171 7.87 17.79 -16.49
N PRO A 172 6.68 18.39 -16.68
CA PRO A 172 6.62 19.75 -17.18
C PRO A 172 7.30 20.67 -16.16
N ASP A 173 8.36 21.29 -16.64
CA ASP A 173 9.11 22.36 -15.99
C ASP A 173 8.14 23.40 -15.39
N SER A 174 8.09 23.49 -14.06
CA SER A 174 7.23 24.40 -13.30
C SER A 174 7.56 25.88 -13.51
N THR A 175 8.55 26.19 -14.36
CA THR A 175 9.09 27.53 -14.58
C THR A 175 8.59 28.19 -15.87
N ARG A 176 7.70 27.55 -16.64
CA ARG A 176 7.11 28.14 -17.86
C ARG A 176 5.59 28.30 -17.75
N PRO A 177 5.02 29.49 -18.06
CA PRO A 177 3.58 29.64 -18.21
C PRO A 177 3.13 28.87 -19.45
N GLY A 178 2.64 27.64 -19.25
CA GLY A 178 1.98 26.88 -20.30
C GLY A 178 0.65 27.54 -20.72
N PRO A 179 0.08 27.14 -21.86
CA PRO A 179 -1.24 27.62 -22.28
C PRO A 179 -2.25 27.36 -21.16
N ARG A 180 -2.85 28.43 -20.63
CA ARG A 180 -3.85 28.37 -19.56
C ARG A 180 -4.99 27.43 -20.00
N GLY A 181 -5.16 26.29 -19.33
CA GLY A 181 -6.36 25.46 -19.50
C GLY A 181 -6.18 23.95 -19.69
N THR A 182 -4.95 23.42 -19.72
CA THR A 182 -4.73 21.96 -19.67
C THR A 182 -4.49 21.49 -18.24
N GLY A 183 -5.44 21.81 -17.35
CA GLY A 183 -5.47 21.24 -16.01
C GLY A 183 -5.62 19.72 -16.09
N MET A 184 -4.94 18.99 -15.22
CA MET A 184 -5.14 17.55 -15.07
C MET A 184 -6.55 17.21 -14.55
N MET A 185 -7.33 18.21 -14.13
CA MET A 185 -8.66 18.08 -13.57
C MET A 185 -9.62 19.03 -14.28
N ARG A 186 -10.88 18.62 -14.47
CA ARG A 186 -11.89 19.45 -15.14
C ARG A 186 -13.28 19.21 -14.56
N LEU A 187 -14.07 20.29 -14.53
CA LEU A 187 -15.46 20.33 -14.12
C LEU A 187 -16.23 21.06 -15.22
N VAL A 188 -17.30 20.46 -15.75
CA VAL A 188 -18.12 21.07 -16.81
C VAL A 188 -19.60 20.94 -16.49
N ALA A 189 -20.33 22.03 -16.63
CA ALA A 189 -21.76 22.12 -16.40
C ALA A 189 -22.54 22.29 -17.72
N HIS A 190 -23.70 21.64 -17.82
CA HIS A 190 -24.66 21.82 -18.91
C HIS A 190 -26.10 21.79 -18.39
N PRO A 191 -26.94 22.78 -18.75
CA PRO A 191 -26.57 24.03 -19.40
C PRO A 191 -25.71 24.92 -18.48
N THR A 192 -24.98 25.86 -19.06
CA THR A 192 -24.22 26.88 -18.30
C THR A 192 -25.07 28.09 -17.88
N THR A 193 -26.33 28.12 -18.29
CA THR A 193 -27.29 29.18 -17.98
C THR A 193 -28.63 28.56 -17.61
N VAL A 194 -29.24 29.03 -16.51
CA VAL A 194 -30.56 28.59 -16.05
C VAL A 194 -31.38 29.78 -15.54
N PRO A 195 -32.73 29.73 -15.57
CA PRO A 195 -33.54 30.74 -14.91
C PRO A 195 -33.39 30.68 -13.38
N ALA A 196 -33.62 31.81 -12.72
CA ALA A 196 -33.66 31.87 -11.27
C ALA A 196 -34.77 31.00 -10.67
N GLY A 197 -34.52 30.54 -9.45
CA GLY A 197 -35.44 29.67 -8.72
C GLY A 197 -34.79 28.37 -8.31
N ARG A 198 -35.60 27.30 -8.28
CA ARG A 198 -35.19 25.99 -7.77
C ARG A 198 -34.37 25.25 -8.84
N THR A 199 -33.10 25.01 -8.55
CA THR A 199 -32.14 24.38 -9.45
C THR A 199 -31.56 23.13 -8.81
N THR A 200 -31.58 22.02 -9.53
CA THR A 200 -30.95 20.77 -9.12
C THR A 200 -29.61 20.62 -9.84
N VAL A 201 -28.52 20.65 -9.08
CA VAL A 201 -27.17 20.37 -9.59
C VAL A 201 -26.93 18.87 -9.46
N ARG A 202 -26.78 18.19 -10.60
CA ARG A 202 -26.57 16.74 -10.68
C ARG A 202 -25.14 16.50 -11.11
N VAL A 203 -24.36 15.82 -10.28
CA VAL A 203 -22.93 15.65 -10.52
C VAL A 203 -22.64 14.20 -10.81
N PHE A 204 -21.97 13.93 -11.91
CA PHE A 204 -21.43 12.62 -12.24
C PHE A 204 -19.90 12.65 -12.20
N ASN A 205 -19.31 11.72 -11.45
CA ASN A 205 -17.87 11.53 -11.42
C ASN A 205 -17.43 10.54 -12.51
N ALA A 206 -16.92 11.09 -13.60
CA ALA A 206 -16.33 10.34 -14.71
C ALA A 206 -14.81 10.11 -14.56
N GLY A 207 -14.23 10.62 -13.46
CA GLY A 207 -12.83 10.49 -13.11
C GLY A 207 -12.47 9.18 -12.40
N THR A 208 -11.22 9.10 -11.98
CA THR A 208 -10.66 8.00 -11.18
C THR A 208 -10.43 8.37 -9.72
N VAL A 209 -10.49 9.67 -9.37
CA VAL A 209 -10.41 10.14 -7.98
C VAL A 209 -11.76 10.58 -7.44
N THR A 210 -11.86 10.82 -6.13
CA THR A 210 -13.07 11.39 -5.52
C THR A 210 -13.24 12.85 -5.92
N HIS A 211 -14.47 13.27 -6.21
CA HIS A 211 -14.80 14.66 -6.56
C HIS A 211 -15.99 15.16 -5.74
N GLU A 212 -16.19 16.47 -5.71
CA GLU A 212 -17.38 17.11 -5.13
C GLU A 212 -17.72 18.36 -5.94
N VAL A 213 -18.93 18.90 -5.74
CA VAL A 213 -19.29 20.20 -6.30
C VAL A 213 -19.95 21.06 -5.24
N VAL A 214 -19.37 22.22 -5.00
CA VAL A 214 -19.87 23.29 -4.14
C VAL A 214 -20.34 24.45 -5.02
N VAL A 215 -21.52 25.01 -4.73
CA VAL A 215 -22.12 26.12 -5.47
C VAL A 215 -21.80 27.44 -4.77
N LEU A 216 -20.83 28.20 -5.27
CA LEU A 216 -20.39 29.46 -4.65
C LEU A 216 -20.87 30.68 -5.46
N PRO A 217 -21.35 31.76 -4.81
CA PRO A 217 -21.62 33.01 -5.52
C PRO A 217 -20.33 33.60 -6.09
N LEU A 218 -20.39 34.12 -7.31
CA LEU A 218 -19.28 34.79 -7.96
C LEU A 218 -19.53 36.30 -8.00
N ALA A 219 -18.68 37.05 -7.30
CA ALA A 219 -18.84 38.50 -7.18
C ALA A 219 -18.73 39.20 -8.55
N PRO A 220 -19.44 40.33 -8.76
CA PRO A 220 -19.29 41.13 -9.98
C PRO A 220 -17.82 41.46 -10.27
N GLY A 221 -17.40 41.34 -11.53
CA GLY A 221 -16.03 41.62 -11.94
C GLY A 221 -14.99 40.54 -11.62
N ARG A 222 -15.36 39.45 -10.92
CA ARG A 222 -14.47 38.30 -10.71
C ARG A 222 -14.62 37.26 -11.82
N ALA A 223 -13.51 36.72 -12.29
CA ALA A 223 -13.51 35.56 -13.17
C ALA A 223 -13.51 34.26 -12.35
N VAL A 224 -13.99 33.18 -12.95
CA VAL A 224 -13.81 31.83 -12.39
C VAL A 224 -12.33 31.48 -12.36
N GLY A 225 -11.91 30.67 -11.40
CA GLY A 225 -10.51 30.29 -11.19
C GLY A 225 -9.66 31.30 -10.42
N GLU A 226 -10.22 32.44 -9.99
CA GLU A 226 -9.47 33.50 -9.29
C GLU A 226 -9.60 33.46 -7.76
N ARG A 227 -10.27 32.46 -7.17
CA ARG A 227 -10.39 32.38 -5.70
C ARG A 227 -9.03 32.09 -5.08
N ALA A 228 -8.76 32.73 -3.93
CA ALA A 228 -7.58 32.45 -3.14
C ALA A 228 -7.66 31.03 -2.56
N VAL A 229 -6.60 30.25 -2.76
CA VAL A 229 -6.44 28.91 -2.19
C VAL A 229 -5.67 29.05 -0.89
N GLY A 230 -6.26 28.56 0.20
CA GLY A 230 -5.66 28.53 1.53
C GLY A 230 -4.51 27.51 1.63
N SER A 231 -3.81 27.53 2.77
CA SER A 231 -2.71 26.60 3.04
C SER A 231 -3.12 25.14 3.10
N ASP A 232 -4.41 24.86 3.30
CA ASP A 232 -5.01 23.52 3.30
C ASP A 232 -5.39 23.05 1.87
N GLY A 233 -5.08 23.85 0.84
CA GLY A 233 -5.37 23.55 -0.55
C GLY A 233 -6.83 23.78 -0.95
N ARG A 234 -7.63 24.45 -0.12
CA ARG A 234 -9.05 24.73 -0.36
C ARG A 234 -9.32 26.22 -0.59
N VAL A 235 -10.42 26.53 -1.25
CA VAL A 235 -11.00 27.88 -1.29
C VAL A 235 -12.01 28.06 -0.17
N SER A 236 -12.27 29.31 0.22
CA SER A 236 -13.34 29.61 1.18
C SER A 236 -14.72 29.27 0.61
N GLU A 237 -15.50 28.50 1.37
CA GLU A 237 -16.90 28.17 1.05
C GLU A 237 -17.91 29.14 1.67
N ALA A 238 -17.44 30.25 2.24
CA ALA A 238 -18.30 31.26 2.83
C ALA A 238 -19.38 31.72 1.82
N GLY A 239 -20.65 31.59 2.23
CA GLY A 239 -21.78 31.95 1.39
C GLY A 239 -22.20 30.88 0.35
N SER A 240 -21.67 29.66 0.44
CA SER A 240 -22.11 28.51 -0.37
C SER A 240 -23.63 28.34 -0.37
N ARG A 241 -24.19 28.00 -1.53
CA ARG A 241 -25.62 27.73 -1.71
C ARG A 241 -25.98 26.27 -1.51
N GLY A 242 -24.99 25.39 -1.59
CA GLY A 242 -25.17 23.96 -1.44
C GLY A 242 -24.02 23.17 -2.02
N GLU A 243 -24.01 21.90 -1.70
CA GLU A 243 -22.95 20.96 -2.03
C GLU A 243 -23.56 19.63 -2.48
N ALA A 244 -22.95 19.02 -3.49
CA ALA A 244 -23.20 17.67 -3.94
C ALA A 244 -21.91 16.84 -3.77
N SER A 245 -21.83 16.09 -2.67
CA SER A 245 -20.67 15.26 -2.33
C SER A 245 -21.07 13.93 -1.69
N ARG A 246 -22.35 13.68 -1.44
CA ARG A 246 -22.83 12.37 -0.96
C ARG A 246 -22.87 11.37 -2.11
N THR A 247 -21.91 10.44 -2.15
CA THR A 247 -21.94 9.30 -3.09
C THR A 247 -23.32 8.63 -3.10
N CYS A 248 -23.94 8.54 -4.27
CA CYS A 248 -25.27 7.99 -4.49
C CYS A 248 -26.39 8.66 -3.68
N GLY A 249 -26.27 9.96 -3.39
CA GLY A 249 -27.27 10.66 -2.59
C GLY A 249 -27.30 12.17 -2.77
N SER A 250 -28.20 12.80 -2.01
CA SER A 250 -28.37 14.24 -2.00
C SER A 250 -27.53 14.95 -0.93
N GLY A 251 -26.97 16.10 -1.27
CA GLY A 251 -26.33 17.02 -0.33
C GLY A 251 -24.88 16.68 0.00
N ALA A 252 -24.43 17.18 1.15
CA ALA A 252 -23.09 16.99 1.66
C ALA A 252 -22.82 15.55 2.14
N GLY A 253 -21.54 15.16 2.07
CA GLY A 253 -20.97 13.87 2.39
C GLY A 253 -19.44 13.88 2.21
N GLU A 254 -18.83 12.72 2.03
CA GLU A 254 -17.37 12.55 1.99
C GLU A 254 -16.75 12.67 0.58
N GLY A 255 -17.53 13.11 -0.40
CA GLY A 255 -17.18 13.13 -1.81
C GLY A 255 -17.83 12.01 -2.64
N ILE A 256 -17.88 12.24 -3.94
CA ILE A 256 -18.47 11.39 -4.98
C ILE A 256 -17.41 10.38 -5.43
N ALA A 257 -17.65 9.10 -5.18
CA ALA A 257 -16.78 8.01 -5.63
C ALA A 257 -16.67 7.94 -7.17
N PRO A 258 -15.56 7.40 -7.72
CA PRO A 258 -15.41 7.17 -9.15
C PRO A 258 -16.59 6.38 -9.74
N GLY A 259 -17.14 6.85 -10.86
CA GLY A 259 -18.29 6.24 -11.53
C GLY A 259 -19.64 6.42 -10.81
N ALA A 260 -19.69 7.14 -9.69
CA ALA A 260 -20.92 7.44 -8.97
C ALA A 260 -21.43 8.86 -9.29
N ALA A 261 -22.64 9.16 -8.79
CA ALA A 261 -23.24 10.48 -8.86
C ALA A 261 -23.64 10.99 -7.48
N ALA A 262 -23.81 12.31 -7.37
CA ALA A 262 -24.45 12.99 -6.25
C ALA A 262 -25.29 14.15 -6.77
N TRP A 263 -26.17 14.69 -5.96
CA TRP A 263 -26.97 15.85 -6.36
C TRP A 263 -27.28 16.77 -5.21
N THR A 264 -27.63 18.01 -5.52
CA THR A 264 -28.14 18.95 -4.52
C THR A 264 -29.18 19.85 -5.16
N THR A 265 -30.21 20.23 -4.40
CA THR A 265 -31.24 21.15 -4.87
C THR A 265 -31.12 22.45 -4.09
N VAL A 266 -30.91 23.53 -4.81
CA VAL A 266 -30.67 24.87 -4.26
C VAL A 266 -31.64 25.86 -4.87
N THR A 267 -31.88 26.98 -4.18
CA THR A 267 -32.64 28.11 -4.74
C THR A 267 -31.67 29.21 -5.10
N LEU A 268 -31.50 29.47 -6.40
CA LEU A 268 -30.56 30.46 -6.92
C LEU A 268 -31.31 31.73 -7.30
N ARG A 269 -30.78 32.87 -6.84
CA ARG A 269 -31.20 34.20 -7.31
C ARG A 269 -30.46 34.53 -8.61
N PRO A 270 -30.98 35.46 -9.43
CA PRO A 270 -30.27 35.94 -10.61
C PRO A 270 -28.85 36.42 -10.25
N GLY A 271 -27.87 36.06 -11.07
CA GLY A 271 -26.46 36.35 -10.85
C GLY A 271 -25.54 35.20 -11.29
N ARG A 272 -24.24 35.41 -11.11
CA ARG A 272 -23.21 34.44 -11.50
C ARG A 272 -22.78 33.58 -10.32
N TYR A 273 -22.55 32.30 -10.60
CA TYR A 273 -22.06 31.33 -9.64
C TYR A 273 -20.84 30.61 -10.21
N GLU A 274 -19.97 30.18 -9.33
CA GLU A 274 -18.85 29.32 -9.65
C GLU A 274 -19.09 27.97 -8.98
N LEU A 275 -19.19 26.92 -9.79
CA LEU A 275 -19.25 25.55 -9.31
C LEU A 275 -17.81 25.07 -9.16
N VAL A 276 -17.43 24.59 -7.97
CA VAL A 276 -16.05 24.21 -7.66
C VAL A 276 -15.99 22.82 -7.03
N CYS A 277 -14.90 22.09 -7.26
CA CYS A 277 -14.51 20.98 -6.39
C CYS A 277 -13.52 21.50 -5.36
N ASN A 278 -13.88 21.46 -4.07
CA ASN A 278 -13.07 22.02 -2.99
C ASN A 278 -12.28 20.95 -2.20
N ILE A 279 -12.12 19.76 -2.77
CA ILE A 279 -11.15 18.78 -2.29
C ILE A 279 -9.76 19.40 -2.43
N PRO A 280 -8.85 19.22 -1.44
CA PRO A 280 -7.54 19.86 -1.43
C PRO A 280 -6.80 19.74 -2.76
N GLY A 281 -6.44 20.88 -3.35
CA GLY A 281 -5.70 20.98 -4.61
C GLY A 281 -6.55 20.87 -5.88
N HIS A 282 -7.81 20.44 -5.82
CA HIS A 282 -8.64 20.22 -7.00
C HIS A 282 -9.03 21.54 -7.69
N TYR A 283 -9.41 22.56 -6.92
CA TYR A 283 -9.68 23.89 -7.48
C TYR A 283 -8.45 24.47 -8.20
N ALA A 284 -7.29 24.44 -7.54
CA ALA A 284 -6.02 24.91 -8.11
C ALA A 284 -5.61 24.15 -9.38
N ALA A 285 -6.02 22.87 -9.49
CA ALA A 285 -5.79 22.03 -10.65
C ALA A 285 -6.80 22.27 -11.81
N GLY A 286 -7.78 23.16 -11.64
CA GLY A 286 -8.74 23.54 -12.69
C GLY A 286 -10.17 23.03 -12.50
N MET A 287 -10.56 22.50 -11.34
CA MET A 287 -11.92 22.02 -11.10
C MET A 287 -12.90 23.14 -10.74
N TYR A 288 -13.20 23.98 -11.72
CA TYR A 288 -14.23 25.00 -11.62
C TYR A 288 -14.94 25.22 -12.96
N THR A 289 -16.19 25.68 -12.91
CA THR A 289 -16.91 26.22 -14.07
C THR A 289 -17.86 27.32 -13.64
N GLU A 290 -18.23 28.18 -14.57
CA GLU A 290 -19.27 29.18 -14.36
C GLU A 290 -20.68 28.59 -14.57
N LEU A 291 -21.64 29.06 -13.77
CA LEU A 291 -23.07 28.91 -13.98
C LEU A 291 -23.73 30.28 -13.87
N ASP A 292 -24.36 30.72 -14.96
CA ASP A 292 -25.13 31.97 -14.99
C ASP A 292 -26.60 31.72 -14.66
N VAL A 293 -27.19 32.59 -13.85
CA VAL A 293 -28.59 32.49 -13.44
C VAL A 293 -29.32 33.75 -13.88
N THR A 294 -30.23 33.59 -14.83
CA THR A 294 -31.00 34.71 -15.42
C THR A 294 -32.26 35.00 -14.61
N ARG A 295 -32.88 36.15 -14.87
CA ARG A 295 -34.25 36.42 -14.39
C ARG A 295 -35.27 35.54 -15.09
#